data_AF-A0A388QUB4-F1
#
_entry.id   AF-A0A388QUB4-F1
#
_cell.length_a   1.000
_cell.length_b   1.000
_cell.length_c   1.000
_cell.angle_alpha   90.00
_cell.angle_beta   90.00
_cell.angle_gamma   90.00
#
_symmetry.space_group_name_H-M   'P 1'
#
loop_
_entity.id
_entity.type
_entity.pdbx_description
1 polymer ?
#
loop_
_entity_poly.entity_id
_entity_poly.type
_entity_poly.pdbx_seq_one_letter_code
_entity_poly.pdbx_strand_id
1 'polypeptide(L)'
;MQNLLETLKKSTDFLGRKGIEKPRVEAEHLFAAALGLKRLDLYLQFERLLTDVEADCLRGFVVRRGNREPLQHIVGHVEFRDLVLKSDRRALVPRPETEELIDLALTLFPPDQAVRVLDLGTGSGAIALALASERPAWVVEAVDRSPDALALARENAGRCGLAERVAFAESDWFAAVTDAYDLIVSNPPYLTEAEVAAAEPEVREFDPKSALIAPDEGLADLRRILTDARASCAPAAGCSSRPASTSTPPWRRCRPK
;
A
#
# COMPACT_ATOMS: atom_id res chain seq x y z
N MET A 1 -8.38 37.84 10.48
CA MET A 1 -8.74 36.40 10.47
C MET A 1 -8.83 35.98 9.02
N GLN A 2 -8.18 34.88 8.63
CA GLN A 2 -8.27 34.34 7.26
C GLN A 2 -9.43 33.34 7.20
N ASN A 3 -10.17 33.34 6.09
CA ASN A 3 -11.19 32.31 5.85
C ASN A 3 -10.56 31.04 5.27
N LEU A 4 -11.29 29.93 5.34
CA LEU A 4 -10.86 28.62 4.87
C LEU A 4 -10.37 28.65 3.41
N LEU A 5 -11.06 29.36 2.53
CA LEU A 5 -10.72 29.43 1.11
C LEU A 5 -9.41 30.16 0.83
N GLU A 6 -9.16 31.29 1.52
CA GLU A 6 -7.90 32.02 1.43
C GLU A 6 -6.73 31.18 1.91
N THR A 7 -6.88 30.49 3.03
CA THR A 7 -5.85 29.60 3.57
C THR A 7 -5.60 28.43 2.62
N LEU A 8 -6.66 27.83 2.05
CA LEU A 8 -6.54 26.75 1.06
C LEU A 8 -5.83 27.20 -0.22
N LYS A 9 -6.11 28.41 -0.72
CA LYS A 9 -5.40 28.99 -1.88
C LYS A 9 -3.91 29.17 -1.58
N LYS A 10 -3.56 29.75 -0.43
CA LYS A 10 -2.15 29.92 -0.01
C LYS A 10 -1.41 28.59 0.13
N SER A 11 -2.07 27.59 0.72
CA SER A 11 -1.51 26.25 0.85
C SER A 11 -1.32 25.57 -0.51
N THR A 12 -2.28 25.74 -1.43
CA THR A 12 -2.17 25.27 -2.82
C THR A 12 -0.95 25.89 -3.51
N ASP A 13 -0.78 27.21 -3.42
CA ASP A 13 0.35 27.90 -4.03
C ASP A 13 1.69 27.45 -3.43
N PHE A 14 1.73 27.29 -2.10
CA PHE A 14 2.92 26.78 -1.41
C PHE A 14 3.30 25.37 -1.87
N LEU A 15 2.34 24.44 -1.92
CA LEU A 15 2.59 23.07 -2.38
C LEU A 15 2.99 23.04 -3.86
N GLY A 16 2.40 23.89 -4.71
CA GLY A 16 2.80 24.03 -6.11
C GLY A 16 4.27 24.45 -6.25
N ARG A 17 4.73 25.42 -5.44
CA ARG A 17 6.15 25.83 -5.38
C ARG A 17 7.08 24.74 -4.85
N LYS A 18 6.55 23.77 -4.10
CA LYS A 18 7.28 22.59 -3.59
C LYS A 18 7.27 21.42 -4.58
N GLY A 19 6.74 21.61 -5.80
CA GLY A 19 6.72 20.61 -6.85
C GLY A 19 5.72 19.48 -6.61
N ILE A 20 4.69 19.71 -5.78
CA ILE A 20 3.57 18.76 -5.66
C ILE A 20 2.74 18.81 -6.94
N GLU A 21 2.48 17.67 -7.56
CA GLU A 21 1.83 17.57 -8.87
C GLU A 21 0.37 18.07 -8.87
N LYS A 22 -0.40 17.69 -7.84
CA LYS A 22 -1.83 18.04 -7.69
C LYS A 22 -2.06 18.86 -6.42
N PRO A 23 -1.47 20.07 -6.32
CA PRO A 23 -1.35 20.78 -5.04
C PRO A 23 -2.71 21.16 -4.44
N ARG A 24 -3.70 21.48 -5.28
CA ARG A 24 -5.05 21.82 -4.81
C ARG A 24 -5.76 20.61 -4.20
N VAL A 25 -5.73 19.49 -4.90
CA VAL A 25 -6.37 18.25 -4.47
C VAL A 25 -5.75 17.78 -3.15
N GLU A 26 -4.43 17.76 -3.07
CA GLU A 26 -3.75 17.35 -1.85
C GLU A 26 -3.98 18.31 -0.68
N ALA A 27 -3.99 19.63 -0.92
CA ALA A 27 -4.35 20.60 0.11
C ALA A 27 -5.77 20.38 0.65
N GLU A 28 -6.74 20.07 -0.21
CA GLU A 28 -8.10 19.72 0.21
C GLU A 28 -8.13 18.45 1.07
N HIS A 29 -7.36 17.41 0.73
CA HIS A 29 -7.23 16.21 1.57
C HIS A 29 -6.61 16.52 2.95
N LEU A 30 -5.56 17.32 2.99
CA LEU A 30 -4.94 17.75 4.25
C LEU A 30 -5.90 18.56 5.12
N PHE A 31 -6.70 19.45 4.50
CA PHE A 31 -7.66 20.29 5.21
C PHE A 31 -8.81 19.47 5.76
N ALA A 32 -9.34 18.54 4.95
CA ALA A 32 -10.38 17.61 5.38
C ALA A 32 -9.91 16.81 6.60
N ALA A 33 -8.71 16.24 6.54
CA ALA A 33 -8.15 15.46 7.64
C ALA A 33 -7.91 16.30 8.90
N ALA A 34 -7.27 17.47 8.77
CA ALA A 34 -6.94 18.33 9.92
C ALA A 34 -8.18 18.89 10.63
N LEU A 35 -9.27 19.12 9.88
CA LEU A 35 -10.52 19.67 10.43
C LEU A 35 -11.56 18.60 10.80
N GLY A 36 -11.29 17.32 10.53
CA GLY A 36 -12.26 16.24 10.74
C GLY A 36 -13.50 16.36 9.84
N LEU A 37 -13.33 16.88 8.63
CA LEU A 37 -14.41 17.11 7.66
C LEU A 37 -14.27 16.14 6.48
N LYS A 38 -15.38 15.87 5.78
CA LYS A 38 -15.28 15.28 4.44
C LYS A 38 -14.77 16.34 3.47
N ARG A 39 -14.07 15.91 2.43
CA ARG A 39 -13.54 16.82 1.40
C ARG A 39 -14.62 17.69 0.76
N LEU A 40 -15.81 17.14 0.52
CA LEU A 40 -16.95 17.89 -0.02
C LEU A 40 -17.49 18.97 0.94
N ASP A 41 -17.41 18.73 2.25
CA ASP A 41 -17.91 19.68 3.26
C ASP A 41 -17.06 20.96 3.31
N LEU A 42 -15.80 20.90 2.84
CA LEU A 42 -14.94 22.08 2.73
C LEU A 42 -15.56 23.15 1.82
N TYR A 43 -16.19 22.75 0.71
CA TYR A 43 -16.77 23.68 -0.27
C TYR A 43 -17.95 24.46 0.33
N LEU A 44 -18.68 23.86 1.28
CA LEU A 44 -19.78 24.49 1.99
C LEU A 44 -19.30 25.49 3.05
N GLN A 45 -18.01 25.44 3.41
CA GLN A 45 -17.41 26.19 4.52
C GLN A 45 -16.31 27.15 4.07
N PHE A 46 -16.21 27.48 2.79
CA PHE A 46 -15.13 28.32 2.25
C PHE A 46 -15.05 29.72 2.89
N GLU A 47 -16.19 30.30 3.28
CA GLU A 47 -16.24 31.59 3.97
C GLU A 47 -16.08 31.48 5.50
N ARG A 48 -16.00 30.25 6.04
CA ARG A 48 -15.81 30.03 7.48
C ARG A 48 -14.46 30.59 7.90
N LEU A 49 -14.47 31.42 8.93
CA LEU A 49 -13.25 31.88 9.58
C LEU A 49 -12.62 30.73 10.37
N LEU A 50 -11.31 30.57 10.21
CA LEU A 50 -10.54 29.61 10.99
C LEU A 50 -10.19 30.19 12.36
N THR A 51 -10.26 29.35 13.38
CA THR A 51 -9.61 29.62 14.67
C THR A 51 -8.09 29.54 14.52
N ASP A 52 -7.35 30.14 15.44
CA ASP A 52 -5.88 30.09 15.41
C ASP A 52 -5.38 28.63 15.55
N VAL A 53 -6.05 27.82 16.37
CA VAL A 53 -5.74 26.39 16.55
C VAL A 53 -5.91 25.60 15.24
N GLU A 54 -7.01 25.82 14.53
CA GLU A 54 -7.23 25.18 13.23
C GLU A 54 -6.21 25.64 12.19
N ALA A 55 -5.92 26.95 12.14
CA ALA A 55 -4.94 27.51 11.22
C ALA A 55 -3.53 26.95 11.45
N ASP A 56 -3.14 26.77 12.71
CA ASP A 56 -1.85 26.18 13.07
C ASP A 56 -1.79 24.68 12.77
N CYS A 57 -2.88 23.94 13.03
CA CYS A 57 -3.00 22.53 12.65
C CYS A 57 -2.84 22.34 11.12
N LEU A 58 -3.59 23.12 10.34
CA LEU A 58 -3.53 23.11 8.87
C LEU A 58 -2.14 23.45 8.36
N ARG A 59 -1.49 24.47 8.95
CA ARG A 59 -0.11 24.84 8.62
C ARG A 59 0.84 23.67 8.86
N GLY A 60 0.72 22.97 9.98
CA GLY A 60 1.56 21.79 10.30
C GLY A 60 1.44 20.71 9.22
N PHE A 61 0.23 20.39 8.79
CA PHE A 61 -0.04 19.41 7.74
C PHE A 61 0.56 19.83 6.39
N VAL A 62 0.34 21.08 6.00
CA VAL A 62 0.84 21.64 4.73
C VAL A 62 2.37 21.71 4.72
N VAL A 63 3.01 22.06 5.84
CA VAL A 63 4.48 22.10 5.95
C VAL A 63 5.07 20.69 5.82
N ARG A 64 4.50 19.69 6.51
CA ARG A 64 4.90 18.28 6.36
C ARG A 64 4.81 17.83 4.91
N ARG A 65 3.70 18.14 4.23
CA ARG A 65 3.53 17.80 2.81
C ARG A 65 4.50 18.56 1.90
N GLY A 66 4.76 19.83 2.19
CA GLY A 66 5.77 20.63 1.48
C GLY A 66 7.21 20.14 1.68
N ASN A 67 7.45 19.32 2.69
CA ASN A 67 8.70 18.57 2.91
C ASN A 67 8.65 17.16 2.30
N ARG A 68 7.71 16.93 1.37
CA ARG A 68 7.53 15.68 0.61
C ARG A 68 7.16 14.46 1.46
N GLU A 69 6.71 14.64 2.70
CA GLU A 69 6.13 13.52 3.44
C GLU A 69 4.87 13.01 2.71
N PRO A 70 4.69 11.69 2.52
CA PRO A 70 3.53 11.13 1.83
C PRO A 70 2.21 11.62 2.43
N LEU A 71 1.25 11.99 1.58
CA LEU A 71 -0.06 12.47 2.00
C LEU A 71 -0.72 11.49 2.99
N GLN A 72 -0.63 10.19 2.71
CA GLN A 72 -1.21 9.11 3.50
C GLN A 72 -0.58 9.01 4.89
N HIS A 73 0.72 9.30 5.05
CA HIS A 73 1.38 9.36 6.36
C HIS A 73 0.97 10.60 7.18
N ILE A 74 0.62 11.70 6.50
CA ILE A 74 0.16 12.92 7.17
C ILE A 74 -1.31 12.76 7.61
N VAL A 75 -2.15 12.24 6.72
CA VAL A 75 -3.56 11.94 6.98
C VAL A 75 -3.71 10.73 7.93
N GLY A 76 -2.72 9.83 7.94
CA GLY A 76 -2.63 8.66 8.81
C GLY A 76 -3.36 7.42 8.29
N HIS A 77 -3.93 7.47 7.09
CA HIS A 77 -4.59 6.35 6.44
C HIS A 77 -4.57 6.45 4.91
N VAL A 78 -4.94 5.35 4.26
CA VAL A 78 -5.10 5.20 2.82
C VAL A 78 -6.36 4.38 2.55
N GLU A 79 -7.08 4.73 1.48
CA GLU A 79 -8.14 3.88 0.94
C GLU A 79 -7.50 2.87 -0.01
N PHE A 80 -7.85 1.59 0.15
CA PHE A 80 -7.35 0.51 -0.69
C PHE A 80 -8.48 -0.52 -0.84
N ARG A 81 -9.00 -0.69 -2.05
CA ARG A 81 -10.27 -1.42 -2.28
C ARG A 81 -11.38 -0.82 -1.40
N ASP A 82 -12.21 -1.67 -0.79
CA ASP A 82 -13.25 -1.28 0.18
C ASP A 82 -12.70 -1.07 1.61
N LEU A 83 -11.37 -1.03 1.79
CA LEU A 83 -10.73 -0.93 3.10
C LEU A 83 -10.11 0.46 3.33
N VAL A 84 -10.12 0.88 4.59
CA VAL A 84 -9.37 2.06 5.07
C VAL A 84 -8.26 1.59 5.99
N LEU A 85 -7.03 1.61 5.48
CA LEU A 85 -5.85 1.11 6.17
C LEU A 85 -5.09 2.27 6.82
N LYS A 86 -4.67 2.09 8.07
CA LYS A 86 -3.65 2.95 8.69
C LYS A 86 -2.40 2.96 7.82
N SER A 87 -1.83 4.14 7.63
CA SER A 87 -0.61 4.34 6.85
C SER A 87 0.39 5.18 7.65
N ASP A 88 1.57 4.62 7.86
CA ASP A 88 2.72 5.27 8.49
C ASP A 88 4.03 4.61 8.02
N ARG A 89 5.16 5.12 8.51
CA ARG A 89 6.51 4.76 8.05
C ARG A 89 6.92 3.29 8.25
N ARG A 90 6.11 2.48 8.92
CA ARG A 90 6.44 1.06 9.19
C ARG A 90 6.32 0.17 7.97
N ALA A 91 5.58 0.59 6.95
CA ALA A 91 5.43 -0.16 5.70
C ALA A 91 5.27 0.77 4.50
N LEU A 92 5.38 0.20 3.29
CA LEU A 92 5.10 0.89 2.04
C LEU A 92 3.64 1.34 1.99
N VAL A 93 3.39 2.56 1.49
CA VAL A 93 2.03 3.01 1.17
C VAL A 93 1.45 2.13 0.05
N PRO A 94 0.31 1.44 0.27
CA PRO A 94 -0.39 0.67 -0.76
C PRO A 94 -0.62 1.51 -2.02
N ARG A 95 -0.36 0.90 -3.18
CA ARG A 95 -0.43 1.57 -4.48
C ARG A 95 -1.66 1.09 -5.25
N PRO A 96 -2.36 1.95 -6.00
CA PRO A 96 -3.52 1.54 -6.80
C PRO A 96 -3.23 0.37 -7.74
N GLU A 97 -2.02 0.31 -8.29
CA GLU A 97 -1.57 -0.78 -9.18
C GLU A 97 -1.55 -2.15 -8.47
N THR A 98 -1.45 -2.18 -7.14
CA THR A 98 -1.53 -3.42 -6.35
C THR A 98 -2.97 -3.99 -6.33
N GLU A 99 -3.99 -3.18 -6.62
CA GLU A 99 -5.36 -3.69 -6.74
C GLU A 99 -5.53 -4.59 -7.96
N GLU A 100 -4.77 -4.38 -9.04
CA GLU A 100 -4.78 -5.26 -10.23
C GLU A 100 -4.30 -6.68 -9.90
N LEU A 101 -3.34 -6.82 -8.97
CA LEU A 101 -2.88 -8.13 -8.48
C LEU A 101 -4.01 -8.87 -7.75
N ILE A 102 -4.80 -8.16 -6.95
CA ILE A 102 -5.94 -8.71 -6.22
C ILE A 102 -7.02 -9.15 -7.19
N ASP A 103 -7.37 -8.29 -8.17
CA ASP A 103 -8.35 -8.64 -9.20
C ASP A 103 -7.93 -9.92 -9.94
N LEU A 104 -6.66 -10.01 -10.35
CA LEU A 104 -6.14 -11.21 -10.99
C LEU A 104 -6.26 -12.44 -10.08
N ALA A 105 -5.83 -12.34 -8.82
CA ALA A 105 -5.91 -13.43 -7.85
C ALA A 105 -7.35 -13.94 -7.66
N LEU A 106 -8.32 -13.04 -7.58
CA LEU A 106 -9.74 -13.37 -7.40
C LEU A 106 -10.35 -14.10 -8.61
N THR A 107 -9.78 -13.95 -9.81
CA THR A 107 -10.23 -14.65 -11.03
C THR A 107 -9.71 -16.08 -11.15
N LEU A 108 -8.66 -16.45 -10.40
CA LEU A 108 -8.04 -17.76 -10.48
C LEU A 108 -8.91 -18.89 -9.90
N PHE A 109 -9.86 -18.54 -9.02
CA PHE A 109 -10.69 -19.50 -8.31
C PHE A 109 -12.17 -19.10 -8.38
N PRO A 110 -13.09 -20.08 -8.41
CA PRO A 110 -14.52 -19.82 -8.21
C PRO A 110 -14.79 -19.08 -6.90
N PRO A 111 -15.80 -18.19 -6.84
CA PRO A 111 -16.08 -17.40 -5.64
C PRO A 111 -16.27 -18.17 -4.33
N ASP A 112 -16.90 -19.34 -4.40
CA ASP A 112 -17.25 -20.16 -3.23
C ASP A 112 -16.19 -21.21 -2.87
N GLN A 113 -15.09 -21.29 -3.64
CA GLN A 113 -14.02 -22.23 -3.37
C GLN A 113 -13.19 -21.75 -2.17
N ALA A 114 -12.98 -22.66 -1.20
CA ALA A 114 -12.01 -22.45 -0.14
C ALA A 114 -10.58 -22.54 -0.71
N VAL A 115 -9.75 -21.55 -0.40
CA VAL A 115 -8.38 -21.39 -0.92
C VAL A 115 -7.49 -21.01 0.25
N ARG A 116 -6.35 -21.71 0.40
CA ARG A 116 -5.28 -21.31 1.32
C ARG A 116 -4.35 -20.35 0.60
N VAL A 117 -4.20 -19.15 1.15
CA VAL A 117 -3.40 -18.07 0.56
C VAL A 117 -2.24 -17.71 1.46
N LEU A 118 -1.06 -17.54 0.87
CA LEU A 118 0.09 -16.93 1.51
C LEU A 118 0.39 -15.57 0.88
N ASP A 119 0.44 -14.51 1.69
CA ASP A 119 0.92 -13.18 1.32
C ASP A 119 2.34 -12.97 1.84
N LEU A 120 3.31 -12.90 0.94
CA LEU A 120 4.74 -12.75 1.24
C LEU A 120 5.15 -11.28 1.19
N GLY A 121 5.71 -10.78 2.29
CA GLY A 121 6.08 -9.36 2.43
C GLY A 121 4.84 -8.48 2.59
N THR A 122 3.94 -8.86 3.50
CA THR A 122 2.59 -8.28 3.60
C THR A 122 2.58 -6.78 3.90
N GLY A 123 3.66 -6.22 4.47
CA GLY A 123 3.77 -4.79 4.75
C GLY A 123 2.66 -4.32 5.68
N SER A 124 1.78 -3.45 5.18
CA SER A 124 0.62 -2.91 5.92
C SER A 124 -0.57 -3.88 6.00
N GLY A 125 -0.46 -5.08 5.42
CA GLY A 125 -1.54 -6.06 5.31
C GLY A 125 -2.45 -5.86 4.10
N ALA A 126 -2.15 -4.93 3.20
CA ALA A 126 -3.08 -4.49 2.16
C ALA A 126 -3.61 -5.64 1.27
N ILE A 127 -2.72 -6.50 0.77
CA ILE A 127 -3.10 -7.62 -0.09
C ILE A 127 -3.86 -8.67 0.72
N ALA A 128 -3.27 -9.15 1.83
CA ALA A 128 -3.89 -10.15 2.69
C ALA A 128 -5.29 -9.76 3.17
N LEU A 129 -5.47 -8.52 3.64
CA LEU A 129 -6.75 -8.02 4.14
C LEU A 129 -7.79 -7.85 3.04
N ALA A 130 -7.39 -7.35 1.86
CA ALA A 130 -8.31 -7.24 0.73
C ALA A 130 -8.84 -8.63 0.30
N LEU A 131 -7.93 -9.61 0.12
CA LEU A 131 -8.33 -10.98 -0.23
C LEU A 131 -9.23 -11.60 0.84
N ALA A 132 -8.89 -11.43 2.12
CA ALA A 132 -9.70 -11.96 3.22
C ALA A 132 -11.09 -11.31 3.35
N SER A 133 -11.20 -10.03 2.99
CA SER A 133 -12.47 -9.28 2.98
C SER A 133 -13.41 -9.78 1.89
N GLU A 134 -12.88 -10.01 0.70
CA GLU A 134 -13.68 -10.32 -0.49
C GLU A 134 -13.97 -11.80 -0.70
N ARG A 135 -13.18 -12.67 -0.07
CA ARG A 135 -13.35 -14.11 -0.11
C ARG A 135 -13.53 -14.68 1.29
N PRO A 136 -14.78 -14.71 1.81
CA PRO A 136 -15.08 -15.25 3.13
C PRO A 136 -14.66 -16.72 3.34
N ALA A 137 -14.50 -17.50 2.27
CA ALA A 137 -14.04 -18.89 2.33
C ALA A 137 -12.51 -19.05 2.30
N TRP A 138 -11.74 -17.99 2.02
CA TRP A 138 -10.29 -18.07 1.94
C TRP A 138 -9.66 -18.00 3.32
N VAL A 139 -8.60 -18.78 3.51
CA VAL A 139 -7.77 -18.80 4.71
C VAL A 139 -6.44 -18.14 4.35
N VAL A 140 -6.19 -16.97 4.92
CA VAL A 140 -5.03 -16.14 4.54
C VAL A 140 -4.00 -16.16 5.65
N GLU A 141 -2.76 -16.49 5.29
CA GLU A 141 -1.57 -16.27 6.10
C GLU A 141 -0.73 -15.17 5.46
N ALA A 142 -0.22 -14.26 6.27
CA ALA A 142 0.52 -13.10 5.84
C ALA A 142 1.83 -13.02 6.63
N VAL A 143 2.95 -12.98 5.90
CA VAL A 143 4.27 -12.97 6.51
C VAL A 143 5.08 -11.76 6.08
N ASP A 144 5.91 -11.27 6.98
CA ASP A 144 6.88 -10.21 6.70
C ASP A 144 8.12 -10.42 7.57
N ARG A 145 9.27 -9.95 7.10
CA ARG A 145 10.51 -9.96 7.89
C ARG A 145 10.55 -8.84 8.92
N SER A 146 9.71 -7.82 8.75
CA SER A 146 9.68 -6.64 9.61
C SER A 146 8.62 -6.80 10.71
N PRO A 147 9.01 -6.91 11.99
CA PRO A 147 8.05 -6.96 13.09
C PRO A 147 7.21 -5.67 13.18
N ASP A 148 7.78 -4.52 12.78
CA ASP A 148 7.07 -3.23 12.73
C ASP A 148 5.97 -3.22 11.66
N ALA A 149 6.24 -3.83 10.49
CA ALA A 149 5.24 -3.97 9.44
C ALA A 149 4.11 -4.90 9.89
N LEU A 150 4.44 -6.05 10.50
CA LEU A 150 3.44 -6.96 11.07
C LEU A 150 2.59 -6.31 12.16
N ALA A 151 3.18 -5.45 13.01
CA ALA A 151 2.41 -4.69 13.98
C ALA A 151 1.39 -3.76 13.29
N LEU A 152 1.80 -3.05 12.23
CA LEU A 152 0.89 -2.23 11.42
C LEU A 152 -0.19 -3.07 10.74
N ALA A 153 0.17 -4.22 10.16
CA ALA A 153 -0.79 -5.13 9.51
C ALA A 153 -1.84 -5.66 10.49
N ARG A 154 -1.44 -6.02 11.72
CA ARG A 154 -2.36 -6.44 12.78
C ARG A 154 -3.27 -5.31 13.25
N GLU A 155 -2.74 -4.08 13.38
CA GLU A 155 -3.57 -2.90 13.65
C GLU A 155 -4.63 -2.67 12.57
N ASN A 156 -4.25 -2.84 11.30
CA ASN A 156 -5.17 -2.74 10.16
C ASN A 156 -6.20 -3.86 10.14
N ALA A 157 -5.79 -5.09 10.43
CA ALA A 157 -6.71 -6.22 10.57
C ALA A 157 -7.78 -5.93 11.64
N GLY A 158 -7.38 -5.39 12.80
CA GLY A 158 -8.31 -4.97 13.85
C GLY A 158 -9.27 -3.86 13.38
N ARG A 159 -8.74 -2.81 12.72
CA ARG A 159 -9.55 -1.70 12.18
C ARG A 159 -10.58 -2.14 11.16
N CYS A 160 -10.24 -3.11 10.33
CA CYS A 160 -11.12 -3.64 9.27
C CYS A 160 -12.04 -4.77 9.76
N GLY A 161 -11.96 -5.20 11.02
CA GLY A 161 -12.75 -6.33 11.53
C GLY A 161 -12.31 -7.70 10.98
N LEU A 162 -11.05 -7.81 10.56
CA LEU A 162 -10.45 -8.99 9.91
C LEU A 162 -9.35 -9.66 10.77
N ALA A 163 -9.24 -9.32 12.06
CA ALA A 163 -8.20 -9.84 12.94
C ALA A 163 -8.18 -11.39 13.03
N GLU A 164 -9.36 -12.01 13.02
CA GLU A 164 -9.52 -13.48 13.04
C GLU A 164 -9.48 -14.13 11.64
N ARG A 165 -9.34 -13.31 10.60
CA ARG A 165 -9.44 -13.71 9.20
C ARG A 165 -8.07 -13.89 8.53
N VAL A 166 -7.02 -13.35 9.14
CA VAL A 166 -5.66 -13.38 8.62
C VAL A 166 -4.70 -13.77 9.74
N ALA A 167 -3.92 -14.83 9.53
CA ALA A 167 -2.83 -15.20 10.41
C ALA A 167 -1.57 -14.39 10.05
N PHE A 168 -0.86 -13.87 11.04
CA PHE A 168 0.35 -13.05 10.82
C PHE A 168 1.57 -13.66 11.51
N ALA A 169 2.63 -13.94 10.74
CA ALA A 169 3.88 -14.50 11.26
C ALA A 169 5.12 -13.76 10.73
N GLU A 170 6.18 -13.75 11.53
CA GLU A 170 7.48 -13.23 11.10
C GLU A 170 8.22 -14.28 10.26
N SER A 171 8.62 -13.92 9.05
CA SER A 171 9.37 -14.80 8.15
C SER A 171 10.18 -13.99 7.14
N ASP A 172 11.41 -14.41 6.88
CA ASP A 172 12.14 -13.99 5.68
C ASP A 172 11.71 -14.86 4.50
N TRP A 173 10.76 -14.36 3.71
CA TRP A 173 10.09 -15.10 2.65
C TRP A 173 9.54 -16.44 3.18
N PHE A 174 10.07 -17.57 2.71
CA PHE A 174 9.61 -18.91 3.08
C PHE A 174 10.29 -19.49 4.33
N ALA A 175 11.20 -18.77 5.00
CA ALA A 175 12.04 -19.34 6.07
C ALA A 175 11.26 -19.97 7.24
N ALA A 176 10.11 -19.40 7.61
CA ALA A 176 9.21 -19.94 8.64
C ALA A 176 7.95 -20.61 8.05
N VAL A 177 7.83 -20.66 6.72
CA VAL A 177 6.66 -21.22 6.03
C VAL A 177 6.86 -22.71 5.83
N THR A 178 5.95 -23.51 6.39
CA THR A 178 6.04 -24.99 6.35
C THR A 178 4.86 -25.66 5.65
N ASP A 179 3.77 -24.92 5.47
CA ASP A 179 2.54 -25.37 4.86
C ASP A 179 2.53 -25.28 3.33
N ALA A 180 1.59 -26.00 2.70
CA ALA A 180 1.26 -25.84 1.29
C ALA A 180 0.06 -24.92 1.09
N TYR A 181 0.12 -24.10 0.04
CA TYR A 181 -0.87 -23.08 -0.29
C TYR A 181 -1.39 -23.25 -1.72
N ASP A 182 -2.67 -22.96 -1.92
CA ASP A 182 -3.29 -22.97 -3.25
C ASP A 182 -2.89 -21.71 -4.05
N LEU A 183 -2.64 -20.60 -3.35
CA LEU A 183 -2.24 -19.32 -3.91
C LEU A 183 -1.12 -18.69 -3.07
N ILE A 184 -0.07 -18.24 -3.73
CA ILE A 184 0.99 -17.43 -3.12
C ILE A 184 1.02 -16.09 -3.85
N VAL A 185 0.87 -15.00 -3.11
CA VAL A 185 0.91 -13.62 -3.61
C VAL A 185 2.03 -12.85 -2.93
N SER A 186 2.57 -11.87 -3.65
CA SER A 186 3.59 -10.99 -3.12
C SER A 186 3.67 -9.73 -3.97
N ASN A 187 3.96 -8.59 -3.32
CA ASN A 187 4.48 -7.39 -3.97
C ASN A 187 5.87 -7.11 -3.38
N PRO A 188 6.90 -7.86 -3.80
CA PRO A 188 8.21 -7.79 -3.19
C PRO A 188 8.96 -6.52 -3.62
N PRO A 189 10.05 -6.15 -2.94
CA PRO A 189 10.98 -5.15 -3.45
C PRO A 189 11.46 -5.51 -4.87
N TYR A 190 11.48 -4.54 -5.78
CA TYR A 190 11.86 -4.77 -7.17
C TYR A 190 12.70 -3.65 -7.80
N LEU A 191 13.04 -2.61 -7.03
CA LEU A 191 13.82 -1.48 -7.53
C LEU A 191 15.31 -1.70 -7.26
N THR A 192 16.14 -1.14 -8.13
CA THR A 192 17.57 -0.94 -7.89
C THR A 192 17.82 0.28 -7.01
N GLU A 193 19.02 0.38 -6.43
CA GLU A 193 19.44 1.59 -5.70
C GLU A 193 19.38 2.84 -6.58
N ALA A 194 19.75 2.72 -7.85
CA ALA A 194 19.71 3.82 -8.81
C ALA A 194 18.28 4.26 -9.12
N GLU A 195 17.34 3.32 -9.26
CA GLU A 195 15.92 3.63 -9.46
C GLU A 195 15.31 4.28 -8.23
N VAL A 196 15.64 3.84 -7.01
CA VAL A 196 15.21 4.51 -5.77
C VAL A 196 15.81 5.91 -5.64
N ALA A 197 17.06 6.11 -6.04
CA ALA A 197 17.69 7.43 -6.05
C ALA A 197 16.97 8.40 -7.01
N ALA A 198 16.44 7.90 -8.12
CA ALA A 198 15.69 8.65 -9.13
C ALA A 198 14.17 8.74 -8.84
N ALA A 199 13.66 8.00 -7.86
CA ALA A 199 12.25 8.00 -7.49
C ALA A 199 11.81 9.34 -6.87
N GLU A 200 10.50 9.54 -6.81
CA GLU A 200 9.90 10.68 -6.13
C GLU A 200 10.40 10.76 -4.66
N PRO A 201 10.65 11.98 -4.12
CA PRO A 201 11.14 12.16 -2.76
C PRO A 201 10.31 11.43 -1.69
N GLU A 202 8.99 11.37 -1.86
CA GLU A 202 8.05 10.62 -1.02
C GLU A 202 8.48 9.17 -0.85
N VAL A 203 8.83 8.51 -1.95
CA VAL A 203 9.22 7.09 -1.98
C VAL A 203 10.63 6.94 -1.42
N ARG A 204 11.56 7.75 -1.93
CA ARG A 204 12.98 7.70 -1.57
C ARG A 204 13.26 7.93 -0.09
N GLU A 205 12.53 8.87 0.53
CA GLU A 205 12.86 9.39 1.86
C GLU A 205 11.99 8.82 2.98
N PHE A 206 10.76 8.38 2.68
CA PHE A 206 9.79 8.01 3.71
C PHE A 206 9.37 6.54 3.70
N ASP A 207 9.48 5.84 2.56
CA ASP A 207 9.19 4.41 2.51
C ASP A 207 10.43 3.61 2.99
N PRO A 208 10.24 2.47 3.70
CA PRO A 208 11.37 1.65 4.12
C PRO A 208 12.19 1.16 2.93
N LYS A 209 13.51 1.39 2.92
CA LYS A 209 14.40 0.91 1.85
C LYS A 209 14.29 -0.60 1.63
N SER A 210 14.07 -1.34 2.71
CA SER A 210 13.84 -2.78 2.74
C SER A 210 12.59 -3.22 1.97
N ALA A 211 11.62 -2.33 1.72
CA ALA A 211 10.43 -2.58 0.93
C ALA A 211 10.57 -2.14 -0.54
N LEU A 212 11.66 -1.46 -0.90
CA LEU A 212 11.87 -0.90 -2.23
C LEU A 212 12.98 -1.62 -3.00
N ILE A 213 14.12 -1.82 -2.35
CA ILE A 213 15.37 -2.24 -3.00
C ILE A 213 15.52 -3.75 -2.95
N ALA A 214 15.73 -4.35 -4.12
CA ALA A 214 16.19 -5.73 -4.25
C ALA A 214 17.58 -5.78 -4.91
N PRO A 215 18.49 -6.66 -4.45
CA PRO A 215 19.75 -6.93 -5.14
C PRO A 215 19.54 -7.48 -6.56
N ASP A 216 20.65 -7.65 -7.31
CA ASP A 216 20.63 -8.32 -8.62
C ASP A 216 19.68 -7.63 -9.62
N GLU A 217 19.91 -6.33 -9.82
CA GLU A 217 19.11 -5.46 -10.68
C GLU A 217 17.60 -5.43 -10.32
N GLY A 218 17.29 -5.55 -9.02
CA GLY A 218 15.91 -5.58 -8.52
C GLY A 218 15.23 -6.94 -8.66
N LEU A 219 15.96 -8.00 -9.01
CA LEU A 219 15.37 -9.32 -9.31
C LEU A 219 15.65 -10.39 -8.26
N ALA A 220 16.53 -10.16 -7.29
CA ALA A 220 16.93 -11.19 -6.32
C ALA A 220 15.74 -11.78 -5.56
N ASP A 221 14.90 -10.92 -4.97
CA ASP A 221 13.74 -11.37 -4.19
C ASP A 221 12.70 -12.06 -5.07
N LEU A 222 12.39 -11.51 -6.25
CA LEU A 222 11.52 -12.15 -7.23
C LEU A 222 12.00 -13.55 -7.63
N ARG A 223 13.30 -13.72 -7.89
CA ARG A 223 13.89 -15.02 -8.25
C ARG A 223 13.82 -16.01 -7.10
N ARG A 224 14.09 -15.57 -5.87
CA ARG A 224 13.97 -16.40 -4.66
C ARG A 224 12.53 -16.87 -4.48
N ILE A 225 11.57 -15.95 -4.51
CA ILE A 225 10.15 -16.25 -4.35
C ILE A 225 9.68 -17.26 -5.40
N LEU A 226 9.99 -17.05 -6.68
CA LEU A 226 9.57 -17.96 -7.76
C LEU A 226 10.19 -19.35 -7.65
N THR A 227 11.39 -19.45 -7.08
CA THR A 227 12.08 -20.73 -6.86
C THR A 227 11.45 -21.49 -5.70
N ASP A 228 11.29 -20.83 -4.56
CA ASP A 228 10.83 -21.44 -3.31
C ASP A 228 9.32 -21.71 -3.32
N ALA A 229 8.54 -20.89 -4.03
CA ALA A 229 7.10 -21.09 -4.18
C ALA A 229 6.74 -22.47 -4.74
N ARG A 230 7.59 -23.06 -5.59
CA ARG A 230 7.33 -24.39 -6.16
C ARG A 230 7.25 -25.50 -5.11
N ALA A 231 7.97 -25.37 -4.00
CA ALA A 231 7.94 -26.34 -2.92
C ALA A 231 6.73 -26.17 -2.00
N SER A 232 6.18 -24.95 -1.95
CA SER A 232 5.07 -24.57 -1.05
C SER A 232 3.73 -24.41 -1.76
N CYS A 233 3.69 -24.49 -3.10
CA CYS A 233 2.44 -24.57 -3.85
C CYS A 233 1.84 -25.97 -3.73
N ALA A 234 0.55 -26.05 -3.39
CA ALA A 234 -0.20 -27.27 -3.51
C ALA A 234 -0.11 -27.79 -4.97
N PRO A 235 0.08 -29.10 -5.18
CA PRO A 235 0.04 -29.65 -6.54
C PRO A 235 -1.32 -29.30 -7.13
N ALA A 236 -1.31 -28.64 -8.29
CA ALA A 236 -2.55 -28.25 -8.98
C ALA A 236 -3.45 -29.50 -9.07
N ALA A 237 -4.64 -29.42 -8.48
CA ALA A 237 -5.64 -30.47 -8.57
C ALA A 237 -6.07 -30.59 -10.04
N GLY A 238 -5.33 -31.39 -10.80
CA GLY A 238 -5.50 -31.64 -12.22
C GLY A 238 -4.99 -30.51 -13.12
N CYS A 239 -3.78 -30.64 -13.66
CA CYS A 239 -3.40 -29.87 -14.85
C CYS A 239 -2.54 -30.70 -15.82
N SER A 240 -3.12 -31.01 -16.98
CA SER A 240 -2.40 -31.46 -18.16
C SER A 240 -1.48 -30.32 -18.64
N SER A 241 -0.18 -30.59 -18.71
CA SER A 241 0.85 -29.65 -19.13
C SER A 241 0.61 -29.05 -20.51
N ARG A 242 0.54 -27.71 -20.61
CA ARG A 242 1.04 -26.98 -21.79
C ARG A 242 2.11 -25.99 -21.34
N PRO A 243 3.28 -25.95 -21.99
CA PRO A 243 4.32 -24.99 -21.64
C PRO A 243 3.91 -23.58 -22.11
N ALA A 244 3.88 -22.62 -21.20
CA ALA A 244 3.72 -21.20 -21.54
C ALA A 244 5.02 -20.68 -22.15
N SER A 245 4.93 -20.13 -23.36
CA SER A 245 6.02 -19.47 -24.07
C SER A 245 6.58 -18.29 -23.26
N THR A 246 7.90 -18.13 -23.29
CA THR A 246 8.64 -17.01 -22.72
C THR A 246 8.20 -15.67 -23.33
N SER A 247 7.35 -14.92 -22.63
CA SER A 247 7.07 -13.51 -22.89
C SER A 247 7.24 -12.71 -21.62
N THR A 248 7.90 -11.55 -21.74
CA THR A 248 8.18 -10.58 -20.67
C THR A 248 6.95 -10.31 -19.79
N PRO A 249 7.07 -10.31 -18.44
CA PRO A 249 5.96 -10.05 -17.54
C PRO A 249 5.26 -8.70 -17.83
N PRO A 250 3.92 -8.62 -17.74
CA PRO A 250 3.15 -7.44 -18.12
C PRO A 250 3.52 -6.18 -17.33
N TRP A 251 3.97 -6.31 -16.08
CA TRP A 251 4.36 -5.17 -15.22
C TRP A 251 5.60 -4.40 -15.71
N ARG A 252 6.44 -4.98 -16.58
CA ARG A 252 7.56 -4.24 -17.21
C ARG A 252 7.13 -3.29 -18.33
N ARG A 253 5.86 -3.30 -18.75
CA ARG A 253 5.34 -2.42 -19.81
C ARG A 253 4.98 -1.02 -19.32
N CYS A 254 4.85 -0.84 -18.00
CA CYS A 254 4.56 0.46 -17.38
C CYS A 254 5.87 1.15 -16.95
N ARG A 255 6.74 1.47 -17.92
CA ARG A 255 7.82 2.45 -17.69
C ARG A 255 7.30 3.84 -18.08
N PRO A 256 7.39 4.85 -17.21
CA PRO A 256 7.41 6.23 -17.67
C PRO A 256 8.66 6.40 -18.57
N LYS A 257 8.51 7.15 -19.67
CA LYS A 257 9.66 7.62 -20.44
C LYS A 257 10.48 8.62 -19.63
#